data_AF-A0A640KK58-F1
#
_entry.id   AF-A0A640KK58-F1
#
_cell.length_a   1.000
_cell.length_b   1.000
_cell.length_c   1.000
_cell.angle_alpha   90.00
_cell.angle_beta   90.00
_cell.angle_gamma   90.00
#
_symmetry.space_group_name_H-M   'P 1'
#
loop_
_entity.id
_entity.type
_entity.pdbx_description
1 polymer ?
#
loop_
_entity_poly.entity_id
_entity_poly.type
_entity_poly.pdbx_seq_one_letter_code
_entity_poly.pdbx_strand_id
1 'polypeptide(L)'
;MITCRGAAPRAVLSAILLCGLVAEVAFTTPLRSTEYADRIAAVTCCERIETAWPILRSWSRTCANEQARGDATVKRFATMLAAHSRSSAPALTFTKVCRGKHLSREAVQAFFEHAFCSSLPITHTDLVYSAYSTLMDDAPHDEDALTSSVAVACQRLQQRWTVHAQQWEELLVGRYDLADAQSGLCPRSCTWTTDKFAGDVYDL
;
A
#
# COMPACT_ATOMS: atom_id res chain seq x y z
N MET A 1 21.07 66.53 4.53
CA MET A 1 20.12 67.35 3.74
C MET A 1 18.71 66.92 4.11
N ILE A 2 17.90 67.89 4.52
CA ILE A 2 16.43 67.93 4.56
C ILE A 2 15.70 67.07 5.62
N THR A 3 14.96 67.83 6.42
CA THR A 3 14.07 67.56 7.57
C THR A 3 12.71 66.97 7.20
N CYS A 4 11.99 66.40 8.18
CA CYS A 4 10.62 66.80 8.62
C CYS A 4 10.11 65.85 9.72
N ARG A 5 9.74 66.35 10.91
CA ARG A 5 8.36 66.69 11.36
C ARG A 5 7.40 65.48 11.32
N GLY A 6 6.66 65.10 12.35
CA GLY A 6 6.40 65.72 13.66
C GLY A 6 5.26 64.96 14.38
N ALA A 7 4.88 65.50 15.54
CA ALA A 7 3.64 65.26 16.30
C ALA A 7 3.51 63.96 17.11
N ALA A 8 3.77 64.09 18.43
CA ALA A 8 2.91 63.50 19.45
C ALA A 8 1.65 64.40 19.61
N PRO A 9 0.50 63.88 20.07
CA PRO A 9 0.27 63.92 21.51
C PRO A 9 -0.49 62.72 22.11
N ARG A 10 -0.32 62.64 23.43
CA ARG A 10 -0.95 61.83 24.47
C ARG A 10 -2.49 61.71 24.37
N ALA A 11 -3.03 60.53 24.64
CA ALA A 11 -4.12 60.32 25.62
C ALA A 11 -4.29 58.81 25.89
N VAL A 12 -3.91 58.34 27.08
CA VAL A 12 -4.80 57.99 28.20
C VAL A 12 -5.59 56.69 27.98
N LEU A 13 -5.16 55.67 28.75
CA LEU A 13 -5.90 54.54 29.32
C LEU A 13 -7.40 54.44 29.00
N SER A 14 -7.82 53.27 28.51
CA SER A 14 -8.98 52.56 29.04
C SER A 14 -8.88 51.08 28.68
N ALA A 15 -8.61 50.26 29.69
CA ALA A 15 -8.81 48.82 29.66
C ALA A 15 -10.32 48.55 29.64
N ILE A 16 -10.81 47.83 28.62
CA ILE A 16 -12.06 47.10 28.69
C ILE A 16 -11.81 45.70 28.16
N LEU A 17 -12.00 44.74 29.07
CA LEU A 17 -12.11 43.32 28.83
C LEU A 17 -12.91 43.01 27.56
N LEU A 18 -12.31 42.26 26.65
CA LEU A 18 -13.05 41.38 25.75
C LEU A 18 -12.41 39.99 25.86
N CYS A 19 -12.88 39.25 26.87
CA CYS A 19 -12.98 37.80 26.82
C CYS A 19 -13.90 37.43 25.65
N GLY A 20 -13.34 37.38 24.44
CA GLY A 20 -13.95 36.71 23.31
C GLY A 20 -13.35 35.31 23.24
N LEU A 21 -14.16 34.31 23.57
CA LEU A 21 -13.81 32.89 23.53
C LEU A 21 -13.04 32.56 22.24
N VAL A 22 -11.75 32.30 22.36
CA VAL A 22 -11.10 31.35 21.47
C VAL A 22 -11.57 30.00 22.00
N ALA A 23 -12.60 29.45 21.39
CA ALA A 23 -12.90 28.04 21.54
C ALA A 23 -11.67 27.28 21.06
N GLU A 24 -10.82 26.87 22.00
CA GLU A 24 -9.88 25.79 21.78
C GLU A 24 -10.74 24.58 21.38
N VAL A 25 -10.84 24.37 20.07
CA VAL A 25 -11.18 23.06 19.54
C VAL A 25 -10.00 22.19 19.93
N ALA A 26 -10.09 21.59 21.12
CA ALA A 26 -9.25 20.50 21.53
C ALA A 26 -9.50 19.37 20.52
N PHE A 27 -8.68 19.35 19.45
CA PHE A 27 -8.57 18.24 18.52
C PHE A 27 -7.89 17.08 19.27
N THR A 28 -8.62 16.45 20.18
CA THR A 28 -8.22 15.20 20.80
C THR A 28 -8.43 14.07 19.79
N THR A 29 -7.51 13.86 18.84
CA THR A 29 -7.35 12.57 18.11
C THR A 29 -6.08 12.43 17.22
N PRO A 30 -4.85 12.77 17.64
CA PRO A 30 -3.66 12.33 16.89
C PRO A 30 -3.32 10.83 17.09
N LEU A 31 -3.66 10.25 18.24
CA LEU A 31 -3.32 8.85 18.57
C LEU A 31 -4.24 7.82 17.88
N ARG A 32 -5.54 8.08 17.82
CA ARG A 32 -6.50 7.16 17.18
C ARG A 32 -6.36 7.11 15.65
N SER A 33 -5.95 8.23 15.05
CA SER A 33 -5.71 8.32 13.59
C SER A 33 -4.43 7.58 13.16
N THR A 34 -3.41 7.56 14.01
CA THR A 34 -2.14 6.85 13.71
C THR A 34 -2.30 5.35 13.87
N GLU A 35 -2.95 4.89 14.93
CA GLU A 35 -3.27 3.46 15.14
C GLU A 35 -4.14 2.89 14.01
N TYR A 36 -5.17 3.65 13.57
CA TYR A 36 -6.01 3.23 12.44
C TYR A 36 -5.24 3.15 11.13
N ALA A 37 -4.37 4.12 10.85
CA ALA A 37 -3.52 4.10 9.65
C ALA A 37 -2.51 2.93 9.68
N ASP A 38 -1.96 2.60 10.85
CA ASP A 38 -1.06 1.47 11.03
C ASP A 38 -1.77 0.13 10.81
N ARG A 39 -3.02 -0.01 11.28
CA ARG A 39 -3.86 -1.19 11.01
C ARG A 39 -4.14 -1.34 9.52
N ILE A 40 -4.53 -0.26 8.83
CA ILE A 40 -4.71 -0.29 7.37
C ILE A 40 -3.42 -0.72 6.67
N ALA A 41 -2.27 -0.15 7.04
CA ALA A 41 -0.99 -0.51 6.44
C ALA A 41 -0.62 -1.99 6.67
N ALA A 42 -0.91 -2.53 7.85
CA ALA A 42 -0.67 -3.93 8.19
C ALA A 42 -1.59 -4.87 7.40
N VAL A 43 -2.92 -4.63 7.39
CA VAL A 43 -3.88 -5.40 6.58
C VAL A 43 -3.49 -5.36 5.11
N THR A 44 -3.20 -4.17 4.57
CA THR A 44 -2.77 -4.02 3.19
C THR A 44 -1.49 -4.80 2.90
N CYS A 45 -0.51 -4.81 3.82
CA CYS A 45 0.69 -5.60 3.60
C CYS A 45 0.39 -7.09 3.46
N CYS A 46 -0.36 -7.64 4.41
CA CYS A 46 -0.70 -9.06 4.45
C CYS A 46 -1.52 -9.47 3.23
N GLU A 47 -2.57 -8.73 2.94
CA GLU A 47 -3.43 -8.95 1.78
C GLU A 47 -2.65 -8.90 0.45
N ARG A 48 -1.72 -7.96 0.32
CA ARG A 48 -0.93 -7.82 -0.90
C ARG A 48 0.16 -8.87 -1.04
N ILE A 49 0.81 -9.33 0.03
CA ILE A 49 1.78 -10.41 -0.08
C ILE A 49 1.11 -11.74 -0.39
N GLU A 50 -0.05 -12.03 0.22
CA GLU A 50 -0.82 -13.25 -0.08
C GLU A 50 -1.25 -13.31 -1.54
N THR A 51 -1.59 -12.17 -2.13
CA THR A 51 -1.92 -12.07 -3.56
C THR A 51 -0.67 -12.18 -4.45
N ALA A 52 0.40 -11.43 -4.14
CA ALA A 52 1.57 -11.30 -5.00
C ALA A 52 2.48 -12.55 -5.00
N TRP A 53 2.67 -13.16 -3.83
CA TRP A 53 3.59 -14.27 -3.63
C TRP A 53 3.32 -15.49 -4.53
N PRO A 54 2.11 -16.07 -4.60
CA PRO A 54 1.85 -17.23 -5.44
C PRO A 54 2.07 -16.94 -6.93
N ILE A 55 1.78 -15.71 -7.39
CA ILE A 55 1.98 -15.30 -8.78
C ILE A 55 3.47 -15.28 -9.11
N LEU A 56 4.27 -14.52 -8.34
CA LEU A 56 5.71 -14.41 -8.58
C LEU A 56 6.43 -15.75 -8.38
N ARG A 57 6.00 -16.56 -7.40
CA ARG A 57 6.56 -17.90 -7.17
C ARG A 57 6.24 -18.87 -8.30
N SER A 58 5.06 -18.76 -8.93
CA SER A 58 4.73 -19.53 -10.14
C SER A 58 5.66 -19.18 -11.30
N TRP A 59 5.95 -17.90 -11.50
CA TRP A 59 6.90 -17.43 -12.51
C TRP A 59 8.34 -17.85 -12.21
N SER A 60 8.79 -17.76 -10.96
CA SER A 60 10.10 -18.28 -10.53
C SER A 60 10.25 -19.77 -10.87
N ARG A 61 9.23 -20.59 -10.59
CA ARG A 61 9.21 -22.02 -10.98
C ARG A 61 9.24 -22.23 -12.49
N THR A 62 8.55 -21.38 -13.25
CA THR A 62 8.57 -21.42 -14.73
C THR A 62 9.98 -21.15 -15.27
N CYS A 63 10.69 -20.17 -14.70
CA CYS A 63 12.09 -19.90 -15.03
C CYS A 63 13.02 -21.06 -14.64
N ALA A 64 12.82 -21.65 -13.47
CA ALA A 64 13.65 -22.75 -12.98
C ALA A 64 13.55 -24.02 -13.84
N ASN A 65 12.37 -24.28 -14.41
CA ASN A 65 12.09 -25.43 -15.27
C ASN A 65 12.48 -25.20 -16.75
N GLU A 66 13.14 -24.08 -17.08
CA GLU A 66 13.51 -23.68 -18.45
C GLU A 66 12.33 -23.63 -19.45
N GLN A 67 11.09 -23.54 -18.96
CA GLN A 67 9.89 -23.42 -19.80
C GLN A 67 9.78 -22.03 -20.45
N ALA A 68 10.61 -21.09 -20.01
CA ALA A 68 10.66 -19.69 -20.42
C ALA A 68 11.70 -19.42 -21.52
N ARG A 69 11.62 -20.11 -22.66
CA ARG A 69 12.51 -19.86 -23.81
C ARG A 69 11.89 -18.84 -24.78
N GLY A 70 12.53 -17.68 -24.91
CA GLY A 70 12.29 -16.68 -25.97
C GLY A 70 11.19 -15.64 -25.72
N ASP A 71 10.96 -14.79 -26.72
CA ASP A 71 10.05 -13.62 -26.72
C ASP A 71 8.60 -13.95 -26.32
N ALA A 72 8.15 -15.18 -26.56
CA ALA A 72 6.83 -15.66 -26.13
C ALA A 72 6.65 -15.57 -24.60
N THR A 73 7.73 -15.63 -23.83
CA THR A 73 7.70 -15.51 -22.37
C THR A 73 7.38 -14.08 -21.94
N VAL A 74 8.01 -13.08 -22.57
CA VAL A 74 7.77 -11.66 -22.27
C VAL A 74 6.33 -11.29 -22.57
N LYS A 75 5.79 -11.75 -23.71
CA LYS A 75 4.38 -11.53 -24.07
C LYS A 75 3.43 -12.16 -23.05
N ARG A 76 3.67 -13.42 -22.64
CA ARG A 76 2.86 -14.10 -21.61
C ARG A 76 2.91 -13.36 -20.27
N PHE A 77 4.09 -12.86 -19.89
CA PHE A 77 4.25 -12.07 -18.68
C PHE A 77 3.46 -10.76 -18.76
N ALA A 78 3.57 -10.02 -19.86
CA ALA A 78 2.78 -8.80 -20.09
C ALA A 78 1.27 -9.05 -20.05
N THR A 79 0.80 -10.16 -20.63
CA THR A 79 -0.62 -10.55 -20.55
C THR A 79 -1.04 -10.88 -19.12
N MET A 80 -0.19 -11.57 -18.35
CA MET A 80 -0.44 -11.81 -16.93
C MET A 80 -0.55 -10.50 -16.16
N LEU A 81 0.35 -9.54 -16.40
CA LEU A 81 0.27 -8.22 -15.77
C LEU A 81 -1.05 -7.53 -16.11
N ALA A 82 -1.46 -7.54 -17.38
CA ALA A 82 -2.72 -6.95 -17.84
C ALA A 82 -3.95 -7.53 -17.11
N ALA A 83 -3.96 -8.86 -16.93
CA ALA A 83 -5.06 -9.55 -16.26
C ALA A 83 -5.19 -9.13 -14.78
N HIS A 84 -4.08 -8.78 -14.13
CA HIS A 84 -4.07 -8.32 -12.74
C HIS A 84 -4.19 -6.80 -12.64
N SER A 85 -3.85 -6.04 -13.68
CA SER A 85 -3.81 -4.58 -13.69
C SER A 85 -5.15 -3.89 -13.92
N ARG A 86 -6.20 -4.65 -14.29
CA ARG A 86 -7.48 -4.10 -14.83
C ARG A 86 -7.25 -3.09 -15.98
N SER A 87 -6.06 -3.09 -16.60
CA SER A 87 -5.62 -2.14 -17.61
C SER A 87 -5.11 -2.85 -18.85
N SER A 88 -4.83 -2.10 -19.91
CA SER A 88 -4.12 -2.63 -21.08
C SER A 88 -2.75 -3.20 -20.68
N ALA A 89 -2.29 -4.21 -21.43
CA ALA A 89 -1.01 -4.85 -21.18
C ALA A 89 0.14 -3.83 -21.28
N PRO A 90 1.00 -3.72 -20.25
CA PRO A 90 2.09 -2.76 -20.27
C PRO A 90 3.10 -3.11 -21.36
N ALA A 91 3.60 -2.09 -22.03
CA ALA A 91 4.74 -2.23 -22.93
C ALA A 91 6.00 -2.39 -22.06
N LEU A 92 6.47 -3.63 -21.93
CA LEU A 92 7.65 -3.95 -21.14
C LEU A 92 8.93 -3.51 -21.86
N THR A 93 9.85 -2.90 -21.12
CA THR A 93 11.12 -2.37 -21.66
C THR A 93 12.25 -3.40 -21.62
N PHE A 94 12.08 -4.52 -20.93
CA PHE A 94 13.08 -5.58 -20.81
C PHE A 94 12.84 -6.72 -21.80
N THR A 95 13.93 -7.38 -22.20
CA THR A 95 13.92 -8.43 -23.22
C THR A 95 13.77 -9.84 -22.66
N LYS A 96 13.93 -10.03 -21.33
CA LYS A 96 13.88 -11.34 -20.68
C LYS A 96 13.19 -11.28 -19.32
N VAL A 97 12.21 -12.16 -19.13
CA VAL A 97 11.53 -12.40 -17.83
C VAL A 97 12.41 -13.22 -16.90
N CYS A 98 13.22 -14.14 -17.43
CA CYS A 98 14.07 -15.02 -16.64
C CYS A 98 15.54 -14.64 -16.77
N ARG A 99 16.26 -14.68 -15.64
CA ARG A 99 17.71 -14.56 -15.54
C ARG A 99 18.28 -15.93 -15.16
N GLY A 100 18.68 -16.71 -16.16
CA GLY A 100 19.03 -18.11 -15.97
C GLY A 100 17.82 -18.90 -15.47
N LYS A 101 17.95 -19.53 -14.29
CA LYS A 101 16.89 -20.34 -13.65
C LYS A 101 15.99 -19.54 -12.70
N HIS A 102 16.10 -18.22 -12.70
CA HIS A 102 15.43 -17.35 -11.73
C HIS A 102 14.58 -16.30 -12.43
N LEU A 103 13.53 -15.82 -11.76
CA LEU A 103 12.77 -14.66 -12.22
C LEU A 103 13.66 -13.43 -12.13
N SER A 104 13.73 -12.63 -13.20
CA SER A 104 14.59 -11.45 -13.21
C SER A 104 14.05 -10.36 -12.29
N ARG A 105 14.97 -9.59 -11.70
CA ARG A 105 14.62 -8.39 -10.93
C ARG A 105 13.71 -7.44 -11.73
N GLU A 106 13.98 -7.26 -13.02
CA GLU A 106 13.22 -6.37 -13.89
C GLU A 106 11.75 -6.85 -14.02
N ALA A 107 11.52 -8.17 -14.08
CA ALA A 107 10.18 -8.74 -14.10
C ALA A 107 9.45 -8.55 -12.76
N VAL A 108 10.16 -8.72 -11.64
CA VAL A 108 9.61 -8.45 -10.29
C VAL A 108 9.22 -6.97 -10.14
N GLN A 109 10.06 -6.05 -10.59
CA GLN A 109 9.76 -4.61 -10.56
C GLN A 109 8.53 -4.27 -11.42
N ALA A 110 8.47 -4.80 -12.65
CA ALA A 110 7.32 -4.59 -13.52
C ALA A 110 6.02 -5.16 -12.95
N PHE A 111 6.08 -6.26 -12.18
CA PHE A 111 4.92 -6.75 -11.45
C PHE A 111 4.42 -5.72 -10.43
N PHE A 112 5.32 -5.14 -9.64
CA PHE A 112 4.95 -4.12 -8.68
C PHE A 112 4.41 -2.85 -9.33
N GLU A 113 5.04 -2.40 -10.42
CA GLU A 113 4.64 -1.18 -11.12
C GLU A 113 3.27 -1.29 -11.79
N HIS A 114 2.93 -2.47 -12.31
CA HIS A 114 1.76 -2.61 -13.18
C HIS A 114 0.59 -3.39 -12.57
N ALA A 115 0.82 -4.32 -11.65
CA ALA A 115 -0.19 -5.29 -11.23
C ALA A 115 -0.50 -5.31 -9.73
N PHE A 116 0.25 -4.57 -8.91
CA PHE A 116 0.23 -4.77 -7.45
C PHE A 116 -0.95 -4.13 -6.73
N CYS A 117 -1.24 -2.85 -7.01
CA CYS A 117 -2.34 -2.11 -6.39
C CYS A 117 -3.61 -2.03 -7.24
N SER A 118 -3.63 -2.67 -8.39
CA SER A 118 -4.74 -2.62 -9.35
C SER A 118 -5.94 -3.50 -8.98
N SER A 119 -5.75 -4.46 -8.08
CA SER A 119 -6.81 -5.36 -7.59
C SER A 119 -7.35 -4.96 -6.22
N LEU A 120 -7.15 -3.70 -5.79
CA LEU A 120 -7.75 -3.20 -4.56
C LEU A 120 -9.28 -3.15 -4.66
N PRO A 121 -10.00 -3.29 -3.53
CA PRO A 121 -11.44 -3.09 -3.50
C PRO A 121 -11.79 -1.65 -3.88
N ILE A 122 -12.71 -1.48 -4.82
CA ILE A 122 -13.15 -0.16 -5.32
C ILE A 122 -14.65 0.05 -5.04
N THR A 123 -15.42 -1.04 -4.93
CA THR A 123 -16.84 -0.98 -4.61
C THR A 123 -17.09 -1.37 -3.15
N HIS A 124 -18.22 -0.93 -2.60
CA HIS A 124 -18.71 -1.39 -1.29
C HIS A 124 -18.69 -2.93 -1.19
N THR A 125 -19.24 -3.61 -2.21
CA THR A 125 -19.26 -5.07 -2.28
C THR A 125 -17.85 -5.65 -2.21
N ASP A 126 -16.89 -5.12 -2.98
CA ASP A 126 -15.51 -5.59 -2.93
C ASP A 126 -14.92 -5.40 -1.53
N LEU A 127 -15.24 -4.29 -0.85
CA LEU A 127 -14.71 -3.94 0.46
C LEU A 127 -15.27 -4.86 1.56
N VAL A 128 -16.59 -5.11 1.56
CA VAL A 128 -17.25 -6.01 2.51
C VAL A 128 -16.76 -7.45 2.41
N TYR A 129 -16.44 -7.92 1.20
CA TYR A 129 -15.91 -9.27 0.97
C TYR A 129 -14.37 -9.31 0.89
N SER A 130 -13.69 -8.31 1.44
CA SER A 130 -12.22 -8.27 1.52
C SER A 130 -11.72 -8.33 2.95
N ALA A 131 -10.40 -8.50 3.11
CA ALA A 131 -9.72 -8.43 4.40
C ALA A 131 -9.88 -7.07 5.12
N TYR A 132 -10.43 -6.05 4.46
CA TYR A 132 -10.66 -4.71 5.04
C TYR A 132 -12.05 -4.58 5.70
N SER A 133 -12.90 -5.60 5.65
CA SER A 133 -14.27 -5.56 6.18
C SER A 133 -14.34 -5.13 7.64
N THR A 134 -13.44 -5.61 8.49
CA THR A 134 -13.40 -5.24 9.92
C THR A 134 -12.99 -3.81 10.19
N LEU A 135 -12.34 -3.14 9.23
CA LEU A 135 -12.06 -1.71 9.32
C LEU A 135 -13.31 -0.87 9.02
N MET A 136 -14.30 -1.45 8.32
CA MET A 136 -15.60 -0.80 8.13
C MET A 136 -16.44 -0.80 9.42
N ASP A 137 -16.31 -1.82 10.28
CA ASP A 137 -17.03 -1.88 11.55
C ASP A 137 -16.69 -0.69 12.47
N ASP A 138 -15.45 -0.19 12.38
CA ASP A 138 -14.97 0.96 13.15
C ASP A 138 -15.53 2.31 12.65
N ALA A 139 -15.89 2.40 11.37
CA ALA A 139 -16.37 3.62 10.71
C ALA A 139 -17.26 3.30 9.48
N PRO A 140 -18.49 2.80 9.68
CA PRO A 140 -19.32 2.23 8.61
C PRO A 140 -19.87 3.26 7.60
N HIS A 141 -19.68 4.55 7.88
CA HIS A 141 -20.11 5.64 6.99
C HIS A 141 -18.95 6.24 6.18
N ASP A 142 -17.71 5.80 6.41
CA ASP A 142 -16.50 6.40 5.84
C ASP A 142 -15.80 5.46 4.82
N GLU A 143 -16.58 4.77 3.99
CA GLU A 143 -16.08 3.81 3.00
C GLU A 143 -15.14 4.44 1.97
N ASP A 144 -15.47 5.65 1.50
CA ASP A 144 -14.63 6.40 0.57
C ASP A 144 -13.28 6.78 1.19
N ALA A 145 -13.27 7.08 2.50
CA ALA A 145 -12.05 7.40 3.22
C ALA A 145 -11.21 6.13 3.46
N LEU A 146 -11.85 5.00 3.76
CA LEU A 146 -11.17 3.71 3.89
C LEU A 146 -10.55 3.25 2.56
N THR A 147 -11.31 3.24 1.46
CA THR A 147 -10.79 2.88 0.12
C THR A 147 -9.63 3.79 -0.30
N SER A 148 -9.74 5.11 -0.04
CA SER A 148 -8.64 6.06 -0.27
C SER A 148 -7.41 5.74 0.58
N SER A 149 -7.61 5.42 1.85
CA SER A 149 -6.50 5.10 2.77
C SER A 149 -5.81 3.78 2.40
N VAL A 150 -6.58 2.77 1.98
CA VAL A 150 -6.08 1.50 1.45
C VAL A 150 -5.27 1.74 0.17
N ALA A 151 -5.75 2.58 -0.74
CA ALA A 151 -5.01 2.94 -1.96
C ALA A 151 -3.67 3.62 -1.63
N VAL A 152 -3.67 4.56 -0.69
CA VAL A 152 -2.43 5.23 -0.24
C VAL A 152 -1.48 4.25 0.43
N ALA A 153 -1.97 3.37 1.30
CA ALA A 153 -1.17 2.33 1.95
C ALA A 153 -0.54 1.39 0.92
N CYS A 154 -1.31 0.95 -0.07
CA CYS A 154 -0.82 0.09 -1.14
C CYS A 154 0.23 0.80 -1.98
N GLN A 155 0.03 2.05 -2.38
CA GLN A 155 1.03 2.81 -3.15
C GLN A 155 2.35 2.95 -2.40
N ARG A 156 2.31 3.22 -1.09
CA ARG A 156 3.52 3.27 -0.25
C ARG A 156 4.22 1.90 -0.21
N LEU A 157 3.45 0.83 -0.10
CA LEU A 157 3.97 -0.54 -0.12
C LEU A 157 4.57 -0.89 -1.48
N GLN A 158 3.90 -0.52 -2.58
CA GLN A 158 4.37 -0.68 -3.94
C GLN A 158 5.73 -0.02 -4.14
N GLN A 159 5.86 1.26 -3.76
CA GLN A 159 7.13 1.98 -3.85
C GLN A 159 8.24 1.29 -3.07
N ARG A 160 7.95 0.86 -1.83
CA ARG A 160 8.91 0.13 -0.99
C ARG A 160 9.35 -1.17 -1.66
N TRP A 161 8.42 -2.01 -2.10
CA TRP A 161 8.75 -3.32 -2.67
C TRP A 161 9.38 -3.23 -4.07
N THR A 162 9.06 -2.21 -4.86
CA THR A 162 9.79 -1.93 -6.11
C THR A 162 11.26 -1.59 -5.85
N VAL A 163 11.55 -0.76 -4.84
CA VAL A 163 12.93 -0.43 -4.43
C VAL A 163 13.65 -1.67 -3.91
N HIS A 164 12.97 -2.48 -3.10
CA HIS A 164 13.49 -3.72 -2.52
C HIS A 164 13.23 -4.97 -3.36
N ALA A 165 13.07 -4.84 -4.68
CA ALA A 165 12.79 -5.97 -5.57
C ALA A 165 13.87 -7.07 -5.56
N GLN A 166 15.11 -6.72 -5.18
CA GLN A 166 16.17 -7.70 -4.99
C GLN A 166 15.87 -8.66 -3.82
N GLN A 167 15.34 -8.16 -2.70
CA GLN A 167 14.95 -9.01 -1.56
C GLN A 167 13.87 -10.01 -1.97
N TRP A 168 12.95 -9.58 -2.83
CA TRP A 168 11.95 -10.47 -3.43
C TRP A 168 12.57 -11.53 -4.32
N GLU A 169 13.52 -11.16 -5.19
CA GLU A 169 14.26 -12.13 -6.02
C GLU A 169 14.93 -13.20 -5.14
N GLU A 170 15.64 -12.80 -4.08
CA GLU A 170 16.31 -13.71 -3.15
C GLU A 170 15.33 -14.67 -2.44
N LEU A 171 14.20 -14.15 -1.96
CA LEU A 171 13.14 -14.95 -1.35
C LEU A 171 12.51 -15.94 -2.35
N LEU A 172 12.32 -15.53 -3.61
CA LEU A 172 11.74 -16.37 -4.67
C LEU A 172 12.68 -17.45 -5.20
N VAL A 173 14.00 -17.27 -5.04
CA VAL A 173 15.02 -18.28 -5.38
C VAL A 173 15.18 -19.31 -4.27
N GLY A 174 15.01 -18.90 -3.01
CA GLY A 174 15.12 -19.78 -1.85
C GLY A 174 13.97 -20.78 -1.70
N ARG A 175 14.06 -21.61 -0.66
CA ARG A 175 12.98 -22.52 -0.24
C ARG A 175 12.04 -21.87 0.78
N TYR A 176 11.84 -20.57 0.68
CA TYR A 176 10.97 -19.82 1.56
C TYR A 176 9.51 -20.10 1.23
N ASP A 177 8.67 -20.22 2.25
CA ASP A 177 7.22 -20.28 2.08
C ASP A 177 6.58 -18.87 2.21
N LEU A 178 5.25 -18.83 2.20
CA LEU A 178 4.51 -17.56 2.34
C LEU A 178 4.72 -16.93 3.72
N ALA A 179 4.82 -17.74 4.78
CA ALA A 179 4.99 -17.26 6.15
C ALA A 179 6.39 -16.65 6.35
N ASP A 180 7.42 -17.26 5.74
CA ASP A 180 8.76 -16.68 5.69
C ASP A 180 8.76 -15.32 4.99
N ALA A 181 8.06 -15.22 3.85
CA ALA A 181 7.96 -13.99 3.08
C ALA A 181 7.20 -12.89 3.84
N GLN A 182 6.08 -13.24 4.48
CA GLN A 182 5.31 -12.35 5.36
C GLN A 182 6.19 -11.81 6.49
N SER A 183 6.94 -12.67 7.16
CA SER A 183 7.85 -12.29 8.26
C SER A 183 8.99 -11.37 7.81
N GLY A 184 9.48 -11.55 6.58
CA GLY A 184 10.59 -10.75 6.03
C GLY A 184 10.19 -9.44 5.37
N LEU A 185 8.93 -9.29 4.93
CA LEU A 185 8.49 -8.18 4.08
C LEU A 185 7.39 -7.30 4.69
N CYS A 186 6.63 -7.83 5.66
CA CYS A 186 5.60 -7.09 6.37
C CYS A 186 6.07 -6.63 7.76
N PRO A 187 5.61 -5.46 8.23
CA PRO A 187 6.01 -4.91 9.52
C PRO A 187 5.38 -5.67 10.71
N ARG A 188 4.30 -6.40 10.48
CA ARG A 188 3.59 -7.24 11.46
C ARG A 188 3.40 -8.64 10.90
N SER A 189 3.27 -9.62 11.79
CA SER A 189 2.91 -10.99 11.43
C SER A 189 1.50 -11.04 10.85
N CYS A 190 1.35 -11.72 9.71
CA CYS A 190 0.08 -11.88 9.03
C CYS A 190 -0.63 -13.16 9.51
N THR A 191 -1.14 -13.16 10.73
CA THR A 191 -1.87 -14.32 11.27
C THR A 191 -3.31 -14.26 10.79
N TRP A 192 -3.72 -15.18 9.92
CA TRP A 192 -5.11 -15.29 9.48
C TRP A 192 -5.97 -16.00 10.52
N THR A 193 -7.13 -15.44 10.84
CA THR A 193 -8.13 -16.02 11.74
C THR A 193 -9.49 -16.04 11.06
N THR A 194 -10.17 -17.17 11.15
CA THR A 194 -11.56 -17.29 10.69
C THR A 194 -12.46 -17.24 11.90
N ASP A 195 -13.16 -16.12 12.08
CA ASP A 195 -14.18 -15.95 13.10
C ASP A 195 -15.57 -16.29 12.52
N LYS A 196 -16.40 -16.99 13.32
CA LYS A 196 -17.74 -17.43 12.88
C LYS A 196 -18.72 -16.26 12.64
N PHE A 197 -18.42 -15.07 13.14
CA PHE A 197 -19.27 -13.89 13.07
C PHE A 197 -18.63 -12.76 12.28
N ALA A 198 -17.33 -12.52 12.42
CA ALA A 198 -16.58 -11.49 11.69
C ALA A 198 -16.03 -11.96 10.34
N GLY A 199 -16.11 -13.27 10.05
CA GLY A 199 -15.56 -13.85 8.84
C GLY A 199 -14.04 -13.97 8.89
N ASP A 200 -13.41 -13.83 7.74
CA ASP A 200 -12.00 -14.08 7.49
C ASP A 200 -11.19 -12.78 7.70
N VAL A 201 -10.31 -12.75 8.71
CA VAL A 201 -9.64 -11.52 9.18
C VAL A 201 -8.20 -11.79 9.64
N TYR A 202 -7.30 -10.82 9.43
CA TYR A 202 -5.97 -10.86 10.04
C TYR A 202 -6.00 -10.43 11.53
N ASP A 203 -5.40 -11.24 12.39
CA ASP A 203 -5.09 -10.93 13.80
C ASP A 203 -3.78 -10.13 13.85
N LEU A 204 -3.89 -8.79 13.92
CA LEU A 204 -2.81 -7.81 13.71
C LEU A 204 -2.47 -6.95 14.92
#